data_AF-A0A934DFI7-F1
#
_entry.id   AF-A0A934DFI7-F1
#
_cell.length_a   1.000
_cell.length_b   1.000
_cell.length_c   1.000
_cell.angle_alpha   90.00
_cell.angle_beta   90.00
_cell.angle_gamma   90.00
#
_symmetry.space_group_name_H-M   'P 1'
#
loop_
_entity.id
_entity.type
_entity.pdbx_description
1 polymer ?
#
loop_
_entity_poly.entity_id
_entity_poly.type
_entity_poly.pdbx_seq_one_letter_code
_entity_poly.pdbx_strand_id
1 'polypeptide(L)'
;MSETNVWHRLIPEVRISANVGVQQLVFIDPTTFTPYTLPEDSYRLTLSLSLLSIFNMTEHENAILALESLKAQYLLLQTQQRLDRQLRDLKLASLATEQHLVEEELRLTTEILRYTQLLFDQSKTDFDNLTKAKLQVIQVQKSLNAIERSMFTQ
;
A
#
# COMPACT_ATOMS: atom_id res chain seq x y z
N MET A 1 26.44 0.60 17.78
CA MET A 1 26.20 -0.54 18.69
C MET A 1 25.62 -1.68 17.88
N SER A 2 26.45 -2.67 17.52
CA SER A 2 26.13 -3.78 16.61
C SER A 2 26.62 -5.12 17.15
N GLU A 3 26.53 -5.32 18.47
CA GLU A 3 27.10 -6.51 19.13
C GLU A 3 26.23 -7.77 18.97
N THR A 4 24.96 -7.63 18.58
CA THR A 4 24.02 -8.76 18.41
C THR A 4 24.24 -9.57 17.12
N ASN A 5 24.91 -9.02 16.10
CA ASN A 5 24.99 -9.65 14.76
C ASN A 5 26.24 -10.50 14.50
N VAL A 6 27.26 -10.45 15.36
CA VAL A 6 28.46 -11.30 15.21
C VAL A 6 28.10 -12.77 15.42
N TRP A 7 27.10 -13.06 16.27
CA TRP A 7 26.72 -14.42 16.64
C TRP A 7 26.05 -15.24 15.52
N HIS A 8 25.27 -14.63 14.64
CA HIS A 8 24.62 -15.35 13.52
C HIS A 8 25.58 -15.65 12.37
N ARG A 9 26.72 -14.97 12.34
CA ARG A 9 27.71 -15.06 11.27
C ARG A 9 28.86 -16.02 11.57
N LEU A 10 29.03 -16.38 12.84
CA LEU A 10 29.97 -17.40 13.31
C LEU A 10 29.39 -18.83 13.24
N ILE A 11 28.13 -18.99 12.85
CA ILE A 11 27.53 -20.32 12.72
C ILE A 11 27.94 -20.87 11.35
N PRO A 12 28.81 -21.91 11.30
CA PRO A 12 29.25 -22.45 10.03
C PRO A 12 28.07 -23.14 9.35
N GLU A 13 28.00 -23.01 8.03
CA GLU A 13 27.01 -23.75 7.25
C GLU A 13 27.45 -25.22 7.17
N VAL A 14 26.66 -26.11 7.77
CA VAL A 14 26.88 -27.55 7.74
C VAL A 14 25.97 -28.14 6.67
N ARG A 15 26.56 -28.70 5.62
CA ARG A 15 25.84 -29.44 4.58
C ARG A 15 26.14 -30.93 4.72
N ILE A 16 25.07 -31.71 4.86
CA ILE A 16 25.13 -33.17 4.91
C ILE A 16 24.50 -33.67 3.61
N SER A 17 25.26 -34.42 2.81
CA SER A 17 24.72 -35.10 1.65
C SER A 17 24.99 -36.60 1.75
N ALA A 18 23.94 -37.38 1.56
CA ALA A 18 24.01 -38.83 1.47
C ALA A 18 23.68 -39.22 0.03
N ASN A 19 24.50 -40.10 -0.55
CA ASN A 19 24.27 -40.69 -1.85
C ASN A 19 24.25 -42.21 -1.69
N VAL A 20 23.23 -42.84 -2.27
CA VAL A 20 23.04 -44.28 -2.31
C VAL A 20 22.81 -44.65 -3.76
N GLY A 21 23.67 -45.49 -4.31
CA GLY A 21 23.57 -45.90 -5.72
C GLY A 21 24.26 -47.24 -5.95
N VAL A 22 23.95 -47.88 -7.06
CA VAL A 22 24.59 -49.13 -7.47
C VAL A 22 25.71 -48.78 -8.44
N GLN A 23 26.96 -49.08 -8.08
CA GLN A 23 28.10 -48.92 -8.97
C GLN A 23 28.43 -50.29 -9.59
N GLN A 24 28.53 -50.36 -10.91
CA GLN A 24 28.85 -51.62 -11.60
C GLN A 24 30.37 -51.72 -11.76
N LEU A 25 30.98 -52.69 -11.09
CA LEU A 25 32.36 -53.06 -11.37
C LEU A 25 32.37 -54.07 -12.52
N VAL A 26 33.07 -53.72 -13.60
CA VAL A 26 33.24 -54.59 -14.77
C VAL A 26 34.57 -55.32 -14.62
N PHE A 27 34.50 -56.63 -14.43
CA PHE A 27 35.67 -57.50 -14.44
C PHE A 27 35.75 -58.22 -15.79
N ILE A 28 36.94 -58.33 -16.36
CA ILE A 28 37.17 -59.11 -17.57
C ILE A 28 37.77 -60.45 -17.13
N ASP A 29 37.03 -61.54 -17.33
CA ASP A 29 37.53 -62.89 -17.04
C ASP A 29 38.65 -63.23 -18.04
N PRO A 30 39.89 -63.51 -17.59
CA PRO A 30 41.01 -63.80 -18.48
C PRO A 30 40.89 -65.16 -19.21
N THR A 31 39.93 -66.01 -18.83
CA THR A 31 39.76 -67.35 -19.43
C THR A 31 38.74 -67.37 -20.57
N THR A 32 37.70 -66.55 -20.51
CA THR A 32 36.64 -66.48 -21.54
C THR A 32 36.53 -65.10 -22.22
N PHE A 33 37.27 -64.08 -21.75
CA PHE A 33 37.23 -62.68 -22.23
C PHE A 33 35.83 -62.03 -22.24
N THR A 34 34.85 -62.65 -21.58
CA THR A 34 33.50 -62.11 -21.43
C THR A 34 33.45 -61.17 -20.23
N PRO A 35 33.00 -59.91 -20.39
CA PRO A 35 32.89 -58.98 -19.27
C PRO A 35 31.79 -59.45 -18.30
N TYR A 36 32.15 -59.55 -17.03
CA TYR A 36 31.23 -59.84 -15.93
C TYR A 36 30.99 -58.57 -15.12
N THR A 37 29.72 -58.19 -14.96
CA THR A 37 29.32 -57.04 -14.15
C THR A 37 28.85 -57.52 -12.78
N LEU A 38 29.56 -57.11 -11.72
CA LEU A 38 29.09 -57.30 -10.36
C LEU A 38 28.47 -55.98 -9.88
N PRO A 39 27.18 -55.97 -9.48
CA PRO A 39 26.61 -54.79 -8.84
C PRO A 39 27.21 -54.68 -7.43
N GLU A 40 27.84 -53.53 -7.14
CA GLU A 40 28.29 -53.19 -5.80
C GLU A 40 27.45 -52.03 -5.29
N ASP A 41 26.87 -52.21 -4.11
CA ASP A 41 26.13 -51.15 -3.43
C ASP A 41 27.12 -50.09 -2.95
N SER A 42 26.98 -48.87 -3.47
CA SER A 42 27.81 -47.74 -3.09
C SER A 42 27.02 -46.80 -2.17
N TYR A 43 27.56 -46.58 -0.97
CA TYR A 43 27.04 -45.64 0.00
C TYR A 43 28.09 -44.55 0.23
N ARG A 44 27.75 -43.28 -0.04
CA ARG A 44 28.62 -42.14 0.21
C ARG A 44 27.93 -41.13 1.09
N LEU A 45 28.50 -40.86 2.26
CA LEU A 45 28.10 -39.77 3.15
C LEU A 45 29.16 -38.66 3.08
N THR A 46 28.74 -37.46 2.70
CA THR A 46 29.60 -36.27 2.60
C THR A 46 29.13 -35.25 3.62
N LEU A 47 30.06 -34.81 4.47
CA LEU A 47 29.87 -33.70 5.40
C LEU A 47 30.73 -32.55 4.90
N SER A 48 30.12 -31.42 4.53
CA SER A 48 30.83 -30.21 4.16
C SER A 48 30.53 -29.08 5.15
N LEU A 49 31.60 -28.42 5.58
CA LEU A 49 31.56 -27.26 6.47
C LEU A 49 32.03 -26.05 5.66
N SER A 50 31.15 -25.08 5.43
CA SER A 50 31.52 -23.83 4.77
C SER A 50 31.78 -22.73 5.79
N LEU A 51 32.98 -22.14 5.70
CA LEU A 51 33.41 -20.98 6.50
C LEU A 51 33.40 -19.67 5.69
N LEU A 52 32.99 -19.73 4.41
CA LEU A 52 33.05 -18.61 3.47
C LEU A 52 32.20 -17.41 3.94
N SER A 53 31.05 -17.69 4.57
CA SER A 53 30.12 -16.70 5.13
C SER A 53 30.72 -15.89 6.29
N ILE A 54 31.72 -16.43 6.99
CA ILE A 54 32.39 -15.77 8.12
C ILE A 54 33.25 -14.60 7.63
N PHE A 55 33.94 -14.78 6.49
CA PHE A 55 34.86 -13.79 5.94
C PHE A 55 34.22 -12.85 4.91
N ASN A 56 33.05 -13.19 4.35
CA ASN A 56 32.40 -12.37 3.33
C ASN A 56 31.63 -11.18 3.93
N MET A 57 32.30 -10.03 4.11
CA MET A 57 31.71 -8.78 4.66
C MET A 57 30.70 -8.08 3.75
N THR A 58 30.76 -8.37 2.45
CA THR A 58 29.94 -7.69 1.43
C THR A 58 28.45 -7.94 1.61
N GLU A 59 28.04 -9.15 1.97
CA GLU A 59 26.63 -9.48 2.21
C GLU A 59 26.04 -8.73 3.40
N HIS A 60 26.86 -8.51 4.43
CA HIS A 60 26.44 -7.76 5.61
C HIS A 60 26.27 -6.27 5.30
N GLU A 61 27.23 -5.68 4.60
CA GLU A 61 27.14 -4.28 4.15
C GLU A 61 25.93 -4.09 3.23
N ASN A 62 25.70 -5.01 2.29
CA ASN A 62 24.51 -4.99 1.43
C ASN A 62 23.20 -5.11 2.23
N ALA A 63 23.17 -5.94 3.27
CA ALA A 63 21.99 -6.05 4.14
C ALA A 63 21.74 -4.77 4.96
N ILE A 64 22.80 -4.10 5.43
CA ILE A 64 22.69 -2.79 6.10
C ILE A 64 22.15 -1.74 5.12
N LEU A 65 22.73 -1.65 3.91
CA LEU A 65 22.26 -0.73 2.88
C LEU A 65 20.80 -1.00 2.49
N ALA A 66 20.41 -2.27 2.38
CA ALA A 66 19.03 -2.67 2.13
C ALA A 66 18.11 -2.20 3.27
N LEU A 67 18.50 -2.39 4.53
CA LEU A 67 17.75 -1.94 5.69
C LEU A 67 17.62 -0.41 5.74
N GLU A 68 18.69 0.32 5.45
CA GLU A 68 18.68 1.79 5.37
C GLU A 68 17.76 2.28 4.25
N SER A 69 17.80 1.64 3.08
CA SER A 69 16.91 1.98 1.96
C SER A 69 15.45 1.73 2.29
N LEU A 70 15.14 0.62 2.97
CA LEU A 70 13.78 0.28 3.40
C LEU A 70 13.29 1.26 4.45
N LYS A 71 14.15 1.64 5.40
CA LYS A 71 13.84 2.67 6.38
C LYS A 71 13.52 4.02 5.72
N ALA A 72 14.28 4.41 4.70
CA ALA A 72 14.01 5.63 3.94
C ALA A 72 12.66 5.57 3.21
N GLN A 73 12.36 4.43 2.55
CA GLN A 73 11.06 4.22 1.88
C GLN A 73 9.90 4.25 2.88
N TYR A 74 10.06 3.62 4.04
CA TYR A 74 9.05 3.63 5.10
C TYR A 74 8.76 5.05 5.58
N LEU A 75 9.80 5.85 5.83
CA LEU A 75 9.64 7.26 6.24
C LEU A 75 8.93 8.08 5.16
N LEU A 76 9.25 7.86 3.88
CA LEU A 76 8.58 8.52 2.76
C LEU A 76 7.09 8.14 2.71
N LEU A 77 6.76 6.86 2.83
CA LEU A 77 5.35 6.42 2.87
C LEU A 77 4.62 7.02 4.07
N GLN A 78 5.26 7.10 5.23
CA GLN A 78 4.68 7.70 6.42
C GLN A 78 4.40 9.19 6.25
N THR A 79 5.32 9.94 5.62
CA THR A 79 5.10 11.37 5.35
C THR A 79 4.02 11.59 4.30
N GLN A 80 3.98 10.78 3.24
CA GLN A 80 2.90 10.82 2.24
C GLN A 80 1.53 10.57 2.89
N GLN A 81 1.39 9.50 3.68
CA GLN A 81 0.13 9.21 4.37
C GLN A 81 -0.29 10.34 5.30
N ARG A 82 0.67 10.99 5.97
CA ARG A 82 0.38 12.14 6.84
C ARG A 82 -0.12 13.35 6.03
N LEU A 83 0.53 13.66 4.91
CA LEU A 83 0.13 14.75 4.03
C LEU A 83 -1.24 14.49 3.41
N ASP A 84 -1.51 13.26 2.97
CA ASP A 84 -2.81 12.89 2.40
C ASP A 84 -3.93 13.05 3.42
N ARG A 85 -3.70 12.68 4.69
CA ARG A 85 -4.67 12.92 5.78
C ARG A 85 -4.91 14.41 5.98
N GLN A 86 -3.85 15.21 6.07
CA GLN A 86 -3.97 16.66 6.23
C GLN A 86 -4.72 17.32 5.06
N LEU A 87 -4.45 16.89 3.83
CA LEU A 87 -5.16 17.40 2.65
C LEU A 87 -6.64 17.00 2.67
N ARG A 88 -6.96 15.79 3.09
CA ARG A 88 -8.36 15.37 3.28
C ARG A 88 -9.05 16.19 4.37
N ASP A 89 -8.41 16.39 5.51
CA ASP A 89 -8.97 17.18 6.61
C ASP A 89 -9.21 18.64 6.19
N LEU A 90 -8.26 19.24 5.48
CA LEU A 90 -8.43 20.60 4.92
C LEU A 90 -9.57 20.68 3.91
N LYS A 91 -9.70 19.67 3.04
CA LYS A 91 -10.77 19.61 2.04
C LYS A 91 -12.15 19.42 2.70
N LEU A 92 -12.24 18.59 3.74
CA LEU A 92 -13.46 18.41 4.51
C LEU A 92 -13.83 19.70 5.25
N ALA A 93 -12.85 20.37 5.86
CA ALA A 93 -13.07 21.65 6.52
C ALA A 93 -13.56 22.71 5.52
N SER A 94 -12.96 22.79 4.32
CA SER A 94 -13.41 23.75 3.29
C SER A 94 -14.82 23.45 2.81
N LEU A 95 -15.17 22.17 2.58
CA LEU A 95 -16.51 21.78 2.18
C LEU A 95 -17.55 22.07 3.27
N ALA A 96 -17.21 21.87 4.54
CA ALA A 96 -18.07 22.22 5.67
C ALA A 96 -18.31 23.74 5.74
N THR A 97 -17.27 24.56 5.51
CA THR A 97 -17.46 26.01 5.42
C THR A 97 -18.31 26.43 4.22
N GLU A 98 -18.12 25.79 3.07
CA GLU A 98 -18.92 26.07 1.87
C GLU A 98 -20.38 25.70 2.06
N GLN A 99 -20.65 24.53 2.68
CA GLN A 99 -22.00 24.11 3.04
C GLN A 99 -22.67 25.14 3.95
N HIS A 100 -22.00 25.57 5.02
CA HIS A 100 -22.55 26.56 5.95
C HIS A 100 -22.90 27.88 5.24
N LEU A 101 -22.03 28.37 4.35
CA LEU A 101 -22.28 29.59 3.59
C LEU A 101 -23.50 29.46 2.67
N VAL A 102 -23.66 28.31 2.01
CA VAL A 102 -24.81 28.06 1.12
C VAL A 102 -26.10 27.85 1.92
N GLU A 103 -26.03 27.25 3.11
CA GLU A 103 -27.17 27.16 4.03
C GLU A 103 -27.63 28.55 4.50
N GLU A 104 -26.69 29.44 4.84
CA GLU A 104 -27.02 30.84 5.15
C GLU A 104 -27.62 31.57 3.95
N GLU A 105 -27.07 31.40 2.75
CA GLU A 105 -27.63 31.95 1.51
C GLU A 105 -29.06 31.44 1.27
N LEU A 106 -29.30 30.15 1.48
CA LEU A 106 -30.63 29.55 1.36
C LEU A 106 -31.61 30.16 2.36
N ARG A 107 -31.17 30.38 3.61
CA ARG A 107 -31.99 31.04 4.63
C ARG A 107 -32.37 32.46 4.22
N LEU A 108 -31.41 33.25 3.75
CA LEU A 108 -31.67 34.63 3.33
C LEU A 108 -32.56 34.69 2.09
N THR A 109 -32.32 33.84 1.09
CA THR A 109 -33.13 33.80 -0.14
C THR A 109 -34.56 33.30 0.12
N THR A 110 -34.76 32.38 1.06
CA THR A 110 -36.11 31.97 1.48
C THR A 110 -36.85 33.07 2.26
N GLU A 111 -36.16 33.83 3.10
CA GLU A 111 -36.73 35.04 3.74
C GLU A 111 -37.13 36.09 2.70
N ILE A 112 -36.27 36.36 1.70
CA ILE A 112 -36.57 37.25 0.57
C ILE A 112 -37.80 36.75 -0.19
N LEU A 113 -37.86 35.46 -0.53
CA LEU A 113 -39.02 34.87 -1.21
C LEU A 113 -40.31 35.07 -0.40
N ARG A 114 -40.27 34.84 0.92
CA ARG A 114 -41.43 35.04 1.80
C ARG A 114 -41.89 36.49 1.79
N TYR A 115 -40.95 37.43 1.83
CA TYR A 115 -41.25 38.86 1.73
C TYR A 115 -41.82 39.24 0.36
N THR A 116 -41.22 38.78 -0.74
CA THR A 116 -41.72 39.01 -2.11
C THR A 116 -43.12 38.42 -2.28
N GLN A 117 -43.40 37.26 -1.69
CA GLN A 117 -44.71 36.64 -1.73
C GLN A 117 -45.76 37.46 -0.97
N LEU A 118 -45.42 37.98 0.22
CA LEU A 118 -46.31 38.92 0.93
C LEU A 118 -46.61 40.18 0.13
N LEU A 119 -45.62 40.73 -0.57
CA LEU A 119 -45.85 41.89 -1.42
C LEU A 119 -46.69 41.55 -2.67
N PHE A 120 -46.48 40.36 -3.26
CA PHE A 120 -47.29 39.87 -4.37
C PHE A 120 -48.76 39.68 -3.96
N ASP A 121 -49.02 39.10 -2.78
CA ASP A 121 -50.36 38.93 -2.23
C ASP A 121 -51.06 40.28 -1.99
N GLN A 122 -50.27 41.32 -1.69
CA GLN A 122 -50.74 42.71 -1.59
C GLN A 122 -50.84 43.44 -2.95
N SER A 123 -50.60 42.74 -4.07
CA SER A 123 -50.53 43.32 -5.42
C SER A 123 -49.49 44.43 -5.57
N LYS A 124 -48.44 44.43 -4.74
CA LYS A 124 -47.34 45.41 -4.74
C LYS A 124 -46.12 44.96 -5.56
N THR A 125 -46.14 43.75 -6.13
CA THR A 125 -45.08 43.25 -7.02
C THR A 125 -45.68 42.46 -8.16
N ASP A 126 -44.94 42.40 -9.27
CA ASP A 126 -45.32 41.58 -10.42
C ASP A 126 -45.01 40.10 -10.22
N PHE A 127 -45.71 39.26 -10.99
CA PHE A 127 -45.50 37.81 -11.02
C PHE A 127 -44.07 37.42 -11.43
N ASP A 128 -43.45 38.20 -12.32
CA ASP A 128 -42.06 37.99 -12.77
C ASP A 128 -41.06 38.11 -11.61
N ASN A 129 -41.31 38.98 -10.65
CA ASN A 129 -40.44 39.12 -9.48
C ASN A 129 -40.60 37.95 -8.50
N LEU A 130 -41.83 37.46 -8.32
CA LEU A 130 -42.10 36.26 -7.53
C LEU A 130 -41.45 35.01 -8.14
N THR A 131 -41.57 34.84 -9.46
CA THR A 131 -40.96 33.69 -10.15
C THR A 131 -39.44 33.72 -10.11
N LYS A 132 -38.82 34.90 -10.28
CA LYS A 132 -37.36 35.06 -10.10
C LYS A 132 -36.92 34.66 -8.69
N ALA A 133 -37.61 35.13 -7.65
CA ALA A 133 -37.28 34.76 -6.27
C ALA A 133 -37.41 33.24 -6.02
N LYS A 134 -38.44 32.60 -6.57
CA LYS A 134 -38.61 31.13 -6.48
C LYS A 134 -37.51 30.38 -7.21
N LEU A 135 -37.13 30.81 -8.42
CA LEU A 135 -36.05 30.20 -9.19
C LEU A 135 -34.70 30.32 -8.46
N GLN A 136 -34.45 31.46 -7.82
CA GLN A 136 -33.23 31.67 -7.04
C GLN A 136 -33.13 30.69 -5.86
N VAL A 137 -34.21 30.48 -5.10
CA VAL A 137 -34.24 29.47 -4.03
C VAL A 137 -33.97 28.06 -4.57
N ILE A 138 -34.57 27.69 -5.71
CA ILE A 138 -34.32 26.38 -6.34
C ILE A 138 -32.86 26.23 -6.75
N GLN A 139 -32.23 27.30 -7.25
CA GLN A 139 -30.84 27.28 -7.67
C GLN A 139 -29.89 27.09 -6.48
N VAL A 140 -30.12 27.81 -5.37
CA VAL A 140 -29.33 27.67 -4.14
C VAL A 140 -29.55 26.29 -3.49
N GLN A 141 -30.77 25.75 -3.52
CA GLN A 141 -31.03 24.39 -3.05
C GLN A 141 -30.28 23.34 -3.88
N LYS A 142 -30.17 23.55 -5.20
CA LYS A 142 -29.41 22.65 -6.09
C LYS A 142 -27.92 22.69 -5.79
N SER A 143 -27.33 23.85 -5.50
CA SER A 143 -25.92 23.93 -5.11
C SER A 143 -25.68 23.25 -3.77
N LEU A 144 -26.57 23.44 -2.78
CA LEU A 144 -26.48 22.74 -1.49
C LEU A 144 -26.48 21.21 -1.67
N ASN A 145 -27.44 20.68 -2.42
CA ASN A 145 -27.53 19.24 -2.69
C ASN A 145 -26.29 18.71 -3.45
N ALA A 146 -25.65 19.54 -4.27
CA ALA A 146 -24.41 19.16 -4.97
C ALA A 146 -23.22 19.07 -4.01
N ILE A 147 -23.13 19.98 -3.04
CA ILE A 147 -22.12 19.96 -1.97
C ILE A 147 -22.32 18.75 -1.06
N GLU A 148 -23.57 18.46 -0.66
CA GLU A 148 -23.88 17.25 0.14
C GLU A 148 -23.43 15.97 -0.58
N ARG A 149 -23.73 15.84 -1.87
CA ARG A 149 -23.29 14.69 -2.67
C ARG A 149 -21.77 14.58 -2.76
N SER A 150 -21.04 15.70 -2.83
CA SER A 150 -19.58 15.69 -2.92
C SER A 150 -18.89 15.31 -1.59
N MET A 151 -19.60 15.47 -0.46
CA MET A 151 -19.19 14.96 0.85
C MET A 151 -19.47 13.46 1.02
N PHE A 152 -20.59 12.92 0.52
CA PHE A 152 -20.96 11.51 0.69
C PHE A 152 -20.27 10.53 -0.29
N THR A 153 -19.63 11.02 -1.35
CA THR A 153 -19.01 10.19 -2.40
C THR A 153 -17.50 9.97 -2.23
N GLN A 154 -16.93 10.34 -1.08
CA GLN A 154 -15.50 10.12 -0.74
C GLN A 154 -15.33 9.04 0.32
#